data_AF-A0AAD8V0U3-F1
#
_entry.id   AF-A0AAD8V0U3-F1
#
_cell.length_a   1.000
_cell.length_b   1.000
_cell.length_c   1.000
_cell.angle_alpha   90.00
_cell.angle_beta   90.00
_cell.angle_gamma   90.00
#
_symmetry.space_group_name_H-M   'P 1'
#
loop_
_entity.id
_entity.type
_entity.pdbx_description
1 polymer ?
#
loop_
_entity_poly.entity_id
_entity_poly.type
_entity_poly.pdbx_seq_one_letter_code
_entity_poly.pdbx_strand_id
1 'polypeptide(L)'
;MKLNRAVAKVLDRASSDISNLPTHITKVEVDINDATSLIEALQDIDIVVSLVGHEGVQRQHGFVRAIPKTNVKLFSQSDLAGRGLYAQGAAYASIFSTTPISQLENRAIALCELVPTEKDITVTLESKHGIGPQTSSRGLEKIKDEVEQWLESVSVFTVAWYCHKIWGAGQQSQMIGSNFWEVDDYQKATLEDLILGEKLEAYREMPDQVVEYSRHCFQHGRQSDFQPAAITESSLPILTAL
;
A
#
# COMPACT_ATOMS: atom_id res chain seq x y z
N MET A 1 -27.18 -24.83 8.00
CA MET A 1 -25.73 -25.13 8.09
C MET A 1 -25.08 -23.97 8.83
N LYS A 2 -24.58 -24.15 10.05
CA LYS A 2 -23.90 -23.07 10.79
C LYS A 2 -22.59 -22.79 10.07
N LEU A 3 -22.39 -21.57 9.55
CA LEU A 3 -21.03 -21.12 9.23
C LEU A 3 -20.25 -21.16 10.55
N ASN A 4 -19.22 -22.00 10.62
CA ASN A 4 -18.21 -21.85 11.66
C ASN A 4 -17.55 -20.49 11.39
N ARG A 5 -17.90 -19.48 12.19
CA ARG A 5 -17.25 -18.17 12.09
C ARG A 5 -15.76 -18.36 12.31
N ALA A 6 -14.94 -17.78 11.45
CA ALA A 6 -13.52 -17.68 11.69
C ALA A 6 -13.28 -17.01 13.05
N VAL A 7 -12.49 -17.65 13.90
CA VAL A 7 -12.11 -17.09 15.20
C VAL A 7 -10.86 -16.25 14.98
N ALA A 8 -10.94 -14.96 15.31
CA ALA A 8 -9.81 -14.05 15.18
C ALA A 8 -8.99 -13.99 16.48
N LYS A 9 -7.67 -14.07 16.31
CA LYS A 9 -6.67 -13.83 17.36
C LYS A 9 -5.82 -12.63 16.93
N VAL A 10 -5.61 -11.68 17.84
CA VAL A 10 -4.71 -10.54 17.63
C VAL A 10 -3.42 -10.80 18.40
N LEU A 11 -2.29 -10.69 17.70
CA LEU A 11 -0.97 -10.64 18.31
C LEU A 11 -0.60 -9.18 18.53
N ASP A 12 -0.32 -8.81 19.77
CA ASP A 12 0.08 -7.46 20.15
C ASP A 12 1.41 -7.48 20.91
N ARG A 13 2.09 -6.34 20.99
CA ARG A 13 3.30 -6.20 21.81
C ARG A 13 2.92 -5.48 23.10
N ALA A 14 3.70 -5.65 24.17
CA ALA A 14 3.44 -5.02 25.47
C ALA A 14 3.20 -3.50 25.45
N SER A 15 3.73 -2.80 24.45
CA SER A 15 3.57 -1.34 24.28
C SER A 15 2.40 -0.94 23.36
N SER A 16 1.62 -1.88 22.85
CA SER A 16 0.47 -1.61 21.99
C SER A 16 -0.71 -1.06 22.79
N ASP A 17 -1.41 -0.07 22.25
CA ASP A 17 -2.75 0.30 22.73
C ASP A 17 -3.79 -0.61 22.06
N ILE A 18 -4.38 -1.50 22.86
CA ILE A 18 -5.41 -2.47 22.45
C ILE A 18 -6.78 -2.20 23.09
N SER A 19 -6.95 -1.00 23.68
CA SER A 19 -8.14 -0.62 24.44
C SER A 19 -9.43 -0.67 23.61
N ASN A 20 -9.32 -0.38 22.31
CA ASN A 20 -10.45 -0.37 21.38
C ASN A 20 -10.79 -1.75 20.77
N LEU A 21 -10.02 -2.81 21.08
CA LEU A 21 -10.30 -4.14 20.53
C LEU A 21 -11.51 -4.80 21.22
N PRO A 22 -12.47 -5.36 20.45
CA PRO A 22 -13.64 -6.03 21.01
C PRO A 22 -13.30 -7.13 22.01
N THR A 23 -14.11 -7.30 23.04
CA THR A 23 -13.89 -8.26 24.14
C THR A 23 -13.95 -9.73 23.72
N HIS A 24 -14.60 -10.03 22.60
CA HIS A 24 -14.72 -11.38 22.06
C HIS A 24 -13.51 -11.83 21.23
N ILE A 25 -12.56 -10.93 20.97
CA ILE A 25 -11.33 -11.24 20.24
C ILE A 25 -10.29 -11.77 21.22
N THR A 26 -9.65 -12.89 20.87
CA THR A 26 -8.52 -13.41 21.66
C THR A 26 -7.30 -12.52 21.42
N LYS A 27 -6.66 -12.09 22.50
CA LYS A 27 -5.49 -11.21 22.47
C LYS A 27 -4.31 -11.96 23.06
N VAL A 28 -3.16 -11.93 22.40
CA VAL A 28 -1.95 -12.59 22.87
C VAL A 28 -0.79 -11.61 22.72
N GLU A 29 -0.22 -11.23 23.86
CA GLU A 29 1.00 -10.44 23.88
C GLU A 29 2.18 -11.32 23.44
N VAL A 30 2.87 -10.91 22.38
CA VAL A 30 4.02 -11.61 21.80
C VAL A 30 5.04 -10.60 21.27
N ASP A 31 6.32 -10.78 21.61
CA ASP A 31 7.40 -10.20 20.82
C ASP A 31 7.69 -11.10 19.63
N ILE A 32 7.46 -10.59 18.41
CA ILE A 32 7.69 -11.33 17.17
C ILE A 32 9.16 -11.67 16.91
N ASN A 33 10.09 -11.11 17.69
CA ASN A 33 11.50 -11.51 17.67
C ASN A 33 11.82 -12.66 18.63
N ASP A 34 10.93 -12.97 19.58
CA ASP A 34 11.02 -14.17 20.39
C ASP A 34 10.45 -15.35 19.61
N ALA A 35 11.36 -16.15 19.04
CA ALA A 35 10.98 -17.29 18.22
C ALA A 35 10.14 -18.33 18.96
N THR A 36 10.37 -18.54 20.27
CA THR A 36 9.68 -19.57 21.03
C THR A 36 8.23 -19.18 21.25
N SER A 37 8.02 -17.98 21.82
CA SER A 37 6.67 -17.45 22.07
C SER A 37 5.87 -17.25 20.78
N LEU A 38 6.53 -16.83 19.70
CA LEU A 38 5.86 -16.67 18.41
C LEU A 38 5.42 -18.03 17.82
N ILE A 39 6.25 -19.07 17.90
CA ILE A 39 5.87 -20.41 17.43
C ILE A 39 4.68 -20.94 18.24
N GLU A 40 4.71 -20.81 19.56
CA GLU A 40 3.62 -21.25 20.43
C GLU A 40 2.30 -20.53 20.12
N ALA A 41 2.34 -19.21 19.92
CA ALA A 41 1.17 -18.41 19.60
C ALA A 41 0.53 -18.73 18.24
N LEU A 42 1.28 -19.36 17.34
CA LEU A 42 0.87 -19.71 15.98
C LEU A 42 0.44 -21.18 15.82
N GLN A 43 0.56 -22.04 16.83
CA GLN A 43 0.28 -23.48 16.68
C GLN A 43 -1.17 -23.80 16.29
N ASP A 44 -2.12 -22.99 16.75
CA ASP A 44 -3.56 -23.14 16.51
C ASP A 44 -4.07 -22.20 15.41
N ILE A 45 -3.18 -21.60 14.60
CA ILE A 45 -3.50 -20.63 13.57
C ILE A 45 -3.33 -21.23 12.18
N ASP A 46 -4.40 -21.18 11.36
CA ASP A 46 -4.34 -21.58 9.95
C ASP A 46 -3.86 -20.45 9.03
N ILE A 47 -4.22 -19.19 9.34
CA ILE A 47 -3.98 -18.02 8.48
C ILE A 47 -3.38 -16.89 9.31
N VAL A 48 -2.23 -16.38 8.89
CA VAL A 48 -1.60 -15.18 9.47
C VAL A 48 -1.74 -14.01 8.51
N VAL A 49 -2.27 -12.90 9.00
CA VAL A 49 -2.36 -11.63 8.26
C VAL A 49 -1.55 -10.58 9.01
N SER A 50 -0.51 -10.06 8.37
CA SER A 50 0.34 -9.01 8.92
C SER A 50 -0.09 -7.65 8.40
N LEU A 51 -0.43 -6.75 9.33
CA LEU A 51 -0.84 -5.38 9.04
C LEU A 51 0.15 -4.37 9.64
N VAL A 52 1.43 -4.74 9.68
CA VAL A 52 2.47 -3.87 10.24
C VAL A 52 2.77 -2.69 9.30
N GLY A 53 2.96 -1.50 9.87
CA GLY A 53 3.47 -0.35 9.10
C GLY A 53 4.92 -0.56 8.65
N HIS A 54 5.45 0.40 7.88
CA HIS A 54 6.80 0.36 7.30
C HIS A 54 7.90 -0.09 8.29
N GLU A 55 7.94 0.51 9.48
CA GLU A 55 8.90 0.18 10.55
C GLU A 55 8.82 -1.28 11.05
N GLY A 56 7.67 -1.93 10.84
CA GLY A 56 7.46 -3.33 11.21
C GLY A 56 7.82 -4.33 10.12
N VAL A 57 8.08 -3.88 8.88
CA VAL A 57 8.33 -4.78 7.73
C VAL A 57 9.52 -5.70 8.01
N GLN A 58 10.63 -5.17 8.51
CA GLN A 58 11.82 -5.96 8.86
C GLN A 58 11.54 -7.00 9.95
N ARG A 59 10.59 -6.71 10.85
CA ARG A 59 10.24 -7.63 11.94
C ARG A 59 9.43 -8.83 11.43
N GLN A 60 8.86 -8.77 10.23
CA GLN A 60 8.17 -9.89 9.61
C GLN A 60 9.10 -11.09 9.30
N HIS A 61 10.42 -10.89 9.32
CA HIS A 61 11.38 -12.00 9.31
C HIS A 61 11.16 -12.99 10.46
N GLY A 62 10.61 -12.54 11.60
CA GLY A 62 10.19 -13.42 12.70
C GLY A 62 9.15 -14.45 12.25
N PHE A 63 8.08 -13.98 11.58
CA PHE A 63 7.05 -14.85 11.00
C PHE A 63 7.63 -15.82 9.98
N VAL A 64 8.48 -15.35 9.06
CA VAL A 64 9.11 -16.20 8.04
C VAL A 64 9.92 -17.34 8.67
N ARG A 65 10.59 -17.09 9.82
CA ARG A 65 11.35 -18.11 10.55
C ARG A 65 10.46 -19.04 11.40
N ALA A 66 9.32 -18.56 11.88
CA ALA A 66 8.42 -19.29 12.78
C ALA A 66 7.43 -20.17 12.01
N ILE A 67 6.79 -19.65 10.95
CA ILE A 67 5.71 -20.31 10.20
C ILE A 67 6.04 -21.76 9.80
N PRO A 68 7.23 -22.08 9.27
CA PRO A 68 7.57 -23.47 8.89
C PRO A 68 7.56 -24.49 10.04
N LYS A 69 7.46 -24.02 11.30
CA LYS A 69 7.44 -24.84 12.53
C LYS A 69 6.06 -24.89 13.19
N THR A 70 5.02 -24.47 12.46
CA THR A 70 3.64 -24.28 12.95
C THR A 70 2.64 -24.95 12.00
N ASN A 71 1.34 -24.87 12.31
CA ASN A 71 0.27 -25.35 11.44
C ASN A 71 -0.27 -24.29 10.47
N VAL A 72 0.38 -23.13 10.37
CA VAL A 72 -0.01 -22.04 9.46
C VAL A 72 0.05 -22.52 8.01
N LYS A 73 -1.05 -22.34 7.29
CA LYS A 73 -1.24 -22.72 5.88
C LYS A 73 -1.12 -21.54 4.93
N LEU A 74 -1.42 -20.34 5.42
CA LEU A 74 -1.39 -19.12 4.62
C LEU A 74 -0.79 -17.97 5.42
N PHE A 75 0.15 -17.26 4.80
CA PHE A 75 0.70 -16.02 5.35
C PHE A 75 0.51 -14.89 4.34
N SER A 76 -0.25 -13.89 4.76
CA SER A 76 -0.37 -12.61 4.07
C SER A 76 0.57 -11.62 4.77
N GLN A 77 1.71 -11.35 4.13
CA GLN A 77 2.66 -10.35 4.59
C GLN A 77 2.06 -8.94 4.47
N SER A 78 2.55 -8.01 5.29
CA SER A 78 2.31 -6.59 5.09
C SER A 78 3.12 -6.16 3.87
N ASP A 79 2.40 -6.05 2.75
CA ASP A 79 2.85 -5.50 1.49
C ASP A 79 1.91 -4.33 1.23
N LEU A 80 2.35 -3.09 1.49
CA LEU A 80 1.94 -1.82 0.84
C LEU A 80 2.41 -0.57 1.61
N ALA A 81 2.60 0.51 0.84
CA ALA A 81 2.91 1.86 1.29
C ALA A 81 1.63 2.65 1.66
N GLY A 82 1.57 3.22 2.87
CA GLY A 82 0.55 4.21 3.26
C GLY A 82 -0.71 3.67 3.96
N ARG A 83 -1.69 4.58 4.20
CA ARG A 83 -2.92 4.51 5.03
C ARG A 83 -3.85 3.28 4.85
N GLY A 84 -3.51 2.32 3.99
CA GLY A 84 -4.36 1.20 3.57
C GLY A 84 -4.53 0.04 4.58
N LEU A 85 -3.98 0.14 5.79
CA LEU A 85 -4.03 -0.95 6.78
C LEU A 85 -5.47 -1.36 7.16
N TYR A 86 -6.40 -0.39 7.22
CA TYR A 86 -7.81 -0.67 7.55
C TYR A 86 -8.55 -1.37 6.41
N ALA A 87 -8.35 -0.91 5.16
CA ALA A 87 -8.92 -1.53 3.97
C ALA A 87 -8.41 -2.98 3.81
N GLN A 88 -7.11 -3.19 4.05
CA GLN A 88 -6.48 -4.50 4.02
C GLN A 88 -7.05 -5.44 5.08
N GLY A 89 -7.14 -4.97 6.33
CA GLY A 89 -7.72 -5.76 7.41
C GLY A 89 -9.16 -6.18 7.10
N ALA A 90 -10.00 -5.26 6.63
CA ALA A 90 -11.38 -5.54 6.27
C ALA A 90 -11.49 -6.53 5.10
N ALA A 91 -10.70 -6.33 4.04
CA ALA A 91 -10.73 -7.20 2.86
C ALA A 91 -10.20 -8.61 3.16
N TYR A 92 -9.07 -8.73 3.86
CA TYR A 92 -8.54 -10.04 4.26
C TYR A 92 -9.45 -10.74 5.26
N ALA A 93 -10.03 -10.02 6.23
CA ALA A 93 -11.01 -10.61 7.14
C ALA A 93 -12.25 -11.12 6.40
N SER A 94 -12.76 -10.35 5.43
CA SER A 94 -13.92 -10.77 4.62
C SER A 94 -13.60 -12.03 3.80
N ILE A 95 -12.52 -12.00 3.01
CA ILE A 95 -12.20 -13.11 2.10
C ILE A 95 -11.79 -14.37 2.86
N PHE A 96 -10.95 -14.26 3.90
CA PHE A 96 -10.45 -15.44 4.63
C PHE A 96 -11.48 -16.05 5.59
N SER A 97 -12.48 -15.27 6.04
CA SER A 97 -13.55 -15.81 6.87
C SER A 97 -14.67 -16.49 6.07
N THR A 98 -14.81 -16.17 4.78
CA THR A 98 -15.92 -16.66 3.94
C THR A 98 -15.48 -17.60 2.83
N THR A 99 -14.19 -17.63 2.48
CA THR A 99 -13.67 -18.40 1.35
C THR A 99 -12.77 -19.56 1.82
N PRO A 100 -13.02 -20.81 1.39
CA PRO A 100 -12.16 -21.94 1.72
C PRO A 100 -10.70 -21.74 1.25
N ILE A 101 -9.72 -22.20 2.05
CA ILE A 101 -8.29 -22.11 1.71
C ILE A 101 -7.97 -22.71 0.34
N SER A 102 -8.64 -23.80 -0.06
CA SER A 102 -8.45 -24.44 -1.37
C SER A 102 -8.85 -23.56 -2.56
N GLN A 103 -9.63 -22.49 -2.34
CA GLN A 103 -9.94 -21.49 -3.36
C GLN A 103 -8.98 -20.29 -3.34
N LEU A 104 -8.16 -20.17 -2.30
CA LEU A 104 -7.21 -19.08 -2.09
C LEU A 104 -5.77 -19.50 -2.36
N GLU A 105 -5.45 -20.79 -2.19
CA GLU A 105 -4.11 -21.33 -2.42
C GLU A 105 -3.64 -21.09 -3.84
N ASN A 106 -2.33 -20.82 -3.98
CA ASN A 106 -1.68 -20.55 -5.28
C ASN A 106 -2.23 -19.32 -6.03
N ARG A 107 -2.81 -18.35 -5.31
CA ARG A 107 -3.30 -17.09 -5.90
C ARG A 107 -2.52 -15.88 -5.39
N ALA A 108 -2.32 -14.92 -6.29
CA ALA A 108 -1.97 -13.55 -5.91
C ALA A 108 -3.27 -12.78 -5.66
N ILE A 109 -3.40 -12.18 -4.48
CA ILE A 109 -4.55 -11.37 -4.08
C ILE A 109 -4.07 -9.93 -3.94
N ALA A 110 -4.59 -9.04 -4.79
CA ALA A 110 -4.35 -7.62 -4.72
C ALA A 110 -5.60 -6.90 -4.19
N LEU A 111 -5.38 -5.75 -3.58
CA LEU A 111 -6.44 -4.90 -3.04
C LEU A 111 -6.54 -3.62 -3.84
N CYS A 112 -7.76 -3.21 -4.15
CA CYS A 112 -8.04 -1.99 -4.89
C CYS A 112 -9.16 -1.24 -4.18
N GLU A 113 -8.81 -0.13 -3.54
CA GLU A 113 -9.79 0.73 -2.86
C GLU A 113 -10.35 1.81 -3.78
N LEU A 114 -9.52 2.30 -4.72
CA LEU A 114 -9.85 3.41 -5.61
C LEU A 114 -9.46 3.07 -7.04
N VAL A 115 -10.31 3.47 -8.00
CA VAL A 115 -10.02 3.39 -9.44
C VAL A 115 -10.22 4.78 -10.07
N PRO A 116 -9.42 5.79 -9.68
CA PRO A 116 -9.59 7.13 -10.19
C PRO A 116 -9.02 7.24 -11.61
N THR A 117 -9.68 8.01 -12.46
CA THR A 117 -9.11 8.39 -13.76
C THR A 117 -8.22 9.63 -13.62
N GLU A 118 -7.36 9.88 -14.61
CA GLU A 118 -6.59 11.13 -14.71
C GLU A 118 -7.50 12.36 -14.59
N LYS A 119 -8.68 12.31 -15.22
CA LYS A 119 -9.66 13.38 -15.18
C LYS A 119 -10.17 13.61 -13.76
N ASP A 120 -10.50 12.54 -13.03
CA ASP A 120 -11.02 12.66 -11.66
C ASP A 120 -9.97 13.28 -10.73
N ILE A 121 -8.70 12.85 -10.87
CA ILE A 121 -7.58 13.40 -10.09
C ILE A 121 -7.37 14.89 -10.43
N THR A 122 -7.35 15.24 -11.71
CA THR A 122 -7.12 16.61 -12.19
C THR A 122 -8.20 17.56 -11.66
N VAL A 123 -9.47 17.19 -11.81
CA VAL A 123 -10.61 17.99 -11.33
C VAL A 123 -10.55 18.20 -9.82
N THR A 124 -10.23 17.14 -9.07
CA THR A 124 -10.18 17.22 -7.60
C THR A 124 -9.02 18.07 -7.11
N LEU A 125 -7.84 17.96 -7.73
CA LEU A 125 -6.67 18.78 -7.40
C LEU A 125 -6.88 20.26 -7.77
N GLU A 126 -7.46 20.53 -8.93
CA GLU A 126 -7.82 21.89 -9.35
C GLU A 126 -8.83 22.53 -8.38
N SER A 127 -9.82 21.75 -7.94
CA SER A 127 -10.79 22.21 -6.95
C SER A 127 -10.13 22.55 -5.61
N LYS A 128 -9.09 21.80 -5.20
CA LYS A 128 -8.35 22.07 -3.95
C LYS A 128 -7.47 23.32 -4.03
N HIS A 129 -6.73 23.46 -5.13
CA HIS A 129 -5.64 24.43 -5.23
C HIS A 129 -5.98 25.66 -6.07
N GLY A 130 -7.13 25.68 -6.73
CA GLY A 130 -7.56 26.73 -7.66
C GLY A 130 -6.81 26.71 -9.00
N ILE A 131 -5.86 25.79 -9.18
CA ILE A 131 -5.08 25.58 -10.39
C ILE A 131 -4.91 24.08 -10.64
N GLY A 132 -5.04 23.67 -11.90
CA GLY A 132 -4.83 22.29 -12.30
C GLY A 132 -3.37 21.83 -12.11
N PRO A 133 -3.14 20.52 -11.92
CA PRO A 133 -1.80 19.96 -11.82
C PRO A 133 -1.02 20.17 -13.11
N GLN A 134 0.30 20.29 -12.98
CA GLN A 134 1.20 20.28 -14.14
C GLN A 134 1.24 18.88 -14.75
N THR A 135 1.07 18.79 -16.07
CA THR A 135 1.19 17.54 -16.82
C THR A 135 2.50 17.50 -17.59
N SER A 136 3.09 16.30 -17.68
CA SER A 136 4.25 16.03 -18.52
C SER A 136 4.09 14.65 -19.14
N SER A 137 4.39 14.51 -20.43
CA SER A 137 4.39 13.23 -21.12
C SER A 137 5.80 12.86 -21.57
N ARG A 138 6.09 11.56 -21.55
CA ARG A 138 7.32 10.97 -22.08
C ARG A 138 6.95 9.81 -22.99
N GLY A 139 7.70 9.65 -24.08
CA GLY A 139 7.50 8.51 -24.99
C GLY A 139 7.86 7.20 -24.32
N LEU A 140 7.06 6.16 -24.57
CA LEU A 140 7.25 4.83 -23.96
C LEU A 140 8.63 4.23 -24.30
N GLU A 141 9.09 4.37 -25.54
CA GLU A 141 10.42 3.89 -25.95
C GLU A 141 11.56 4.57 -25.18
N LYS A 142 11.44 5.87 -24.92
CA LYS A 142 12.42 6.60 -24.12
C LYS A 142 12.48 6.07 -22.68
N ILE A 143 11.33 5.80 -22.06
CA ILE A 143 11.29 5.23 -20.71
C ILE A 143 11.88 3.82 -20.69
N LYS A 144 11.60 3.01 -21.72
CA LYS A 144 12.18 1.68 -21.84
C LYS A 144 13.70 1.76 -21.92
N ASP A 145 14.26 2.62 -22.77
CA ASP A 145 15.71 2.79 -22.90
C ASP A 145 16.34 3.29 -21.59
N GLU A 146 15.71 4.26 -20.91
CA GLU A 146 16.16 4.77 -19.60
C GLU A 146 16.16 3.67 -18.52
N VAL A 147 15.12 2.83 -18.48
CA VAL A 147 15.01 1.71 -17.53
C VAL A 147 16.11 0.66 -17.76
N GLU A 148 16.43 0.30 -19.00
CA GLU A 148 17.52 -0.64 -19.30
C GLU A 148 18.88 -0.07 -18.87
N GLN A 149 19.16 1.20 -19.15
CA GLN A 149 20.39 1.88 -18.69
C GLN A 149 20.47 1.95 -17.15
N TRP A 150 19.34 2.15 -16.49
CA TRP A 150 19.26 2.19 -15.03
C TRP A 150 19.37 0.82 -14.35
N LEU A 151 18.99 -0.25 -15.05
CA LEU A 151 19.27 -1.63 -14.62
C LEU A 151 20.79 -1.88 -14.60
N GLU A 152 21.51 -1.46 -15.63
CA GLU A 152 22.97 -1.61 -15.72
C GLU A 152 23.71 -0.82 -14.64
N SER A 153 23.21 0.37 -14.29
CA SER A 153 23.83 1.26 -13.30
C SER A 153 23.34 1.07 -11.86
N VAL A 154 22.41 0.14 -11.61
CA VAL A 154 21.82 -0.14 -10.28
C VAL A 154 21.23 1.14 -9.64
N SER A 155 20.53 1.94 -10.45
CA SER A 155 19.91 3.17 -9.99
C SER A 155 18.77 2.90 -9.00
N VAL A 156 18.65 3.75 -7.98
CA VAL A 156 17.53 3.72 -7.02
C VAL A 156 16.17 4.02 -7.67
N PHE A 157 16.16 4.58 -8.89
CA PHE A 157 14.94 4.96 -9.61
C PHE A 157 14.44 3.88 -10.57
N THR A 158 15.22 2.83 -10.83
CA THR A 158 14.93 1.81 -11.84
C THR A 158 13.55 1.18 -11.64
N VAL A 159 13.23 0.79 -10.40
CA VAL A 159 11.95 0.15 -10.06
C VAL A 159 10.79 1.11 -10.29
N ALA A 160 10.91 2.36 -9.84
CA ALA A 160 9.85 3.36 -9.98
C ALA A 160 9.50 3.63 -11.45
N TRP A 161 10.50 3.72 -12.33
CA TRP A 161 10.26 3.93 -13.76
C TRP A 161 9.83 2.67 -14.50
N TYR A 162 10.29 1.50 -14.07
CA TYR A 162 9.78 0.23 -14.57
C TYR A 162 8.27 0.07 -14.29
N CYS A 163 7.83 0.41 -13.08
CA CYS A 163 6.41 0.44 -12.73
C CYS A 163 5.63 1.48 -13.55
N HIS A 164 6.15 2.70 -13.68
CA HIS A 164 5.51 3.72 -14.54
C HIS A 164 5.35 3.28 -15.99
N LYS A 165 6.33 2.56 -16.55
CA LYS A 165 6.22 1.98 -17.89
C LYS A 165 5.07 0.98 -17.97
N ILE A 166 4.95 0.07 -17.00
CA ILE A 166 3.87 -0.93 -16.94
C ILE A 166 2.50 -0.24 -16.83
N TRP A 167 2.38 0.77 -15.97
CA TRP A 167 1.14 1.53 -15.78
C TRP A 167 0.77 2.35 -17.02
N GLY A 168 1.71 3.13 -17.56
CA GLY A 168 1.50 3.99 -18.72
C GLY A 168 1.20 3.21 -20.01
N ALA A 169 1.71 1.98 -20.13
CA ALA A 169 1.38 1.09 -21.24
C ALA A 169 0.09 0.29 -21.04
N GLY A 170 -0.60 0.44 -19.89
CA GLY A 170 -1.80 -0.33 -19.56
C GLY A 170 -1.52 -1.83 -19.36
N GLN A 171 -0.27 -2.23 -19.14
CA GLN A 171 0.08 -3.64 -18.95
C GLN A 171 -0.43 -4.17 -17.62
N GLN A 172 -0.53 -3.32 -16.60
CA GLN A 172 -1.05 -3.69 -15.28
C GLN A 172 -2.47 -4.25 -15.35
N SER A 173 -3.35 -3.70 -16.19
CA SER A 173 -4.73 -4.19 -16.29
C SER A 173 -4.82 -5.58 -16.91
N GLN A 174 -3.77 -6.02 -17.62
CA GLN A 174 -3.66 -7.39 -18.15
C GLN A 174 -3.11 -8.37 -17.11
N MET A 175 -2.43 -7.86 -16.07
CA MET A 175 -1.92 -8.64 -14.94
C MET A 175 -3.00 -8.89 -13.89
N ILE A 176 -4.01 -8.03 -13.82
CA ILE A 176 -5.15 -8.19 -12.91
C ILE A 176 -6.11 -9.21 -13.53
N GLY A 177 -6.36 -10.29 -12.79
CA GLY A 177 -7.34 -11.30 -13.20
C GLY A 177 -8.78 -10.77 -13.16
N SER A 178 -9.71 -11.53 -13.74
CA SER A 178 -11.14 -11.17 -13.79
C SER A 178 -11.93 -11.55 -12.53
N ASN A 179 -11.24 -12.03 -11.48
CA ASN A 179 -11.89 -12.56 -10.29
C ASN A 179 -11.84 -11.52 -9.16
N PHE A 180 -12.97 -10.84 -8.97
CA PHE A 180 -13.12 -9.72 -8.03
C PHE A 180 -13.93 -10.15 -6.80
N TRP A 181 -13.47 -9.74 -5.62
CA TRP A 181 -14.20 -9.83 -4.36
C TRP A 181 -14.48 -8.42 -3.88
N GLU A 182 -15.76 -8.11 -3.69
CA GLU A 182 -16.17 -6.88 -3.01
C GLU A 182 -16.38 -7.18 -1.52
N VAL A 183 -16.05 -6.22 -0.68
CA VAL A 183 -16.34 -6.29 0.75
C VAL A 183 -17.68 -5.61 0.97
N ASP A 184 -18.69 -6.41 1.30
CA ASP A 184 -20.03 -5.90 1.61
C ASP A 184 -19.96 -4.83 2.72
N ASP A 185 -20.74 -3.78 2.55
CA ASP A 185 -20.88 -2.64 3.48
C ASP A 185 -19.59 -1.83 3.79
N TYR A 186 -18.44 -2.17 3.17
CA TYR A 186 -17.21 -1.38 3.33
C TYR A 186 -17.35 -0.01 2.65
N GLN A 187 -17.31 1.04 3.45
CA GLN A 187 -17.35 2.42 2.97
C GLN A 187 -15.97 2.82 2.44
N LYS A 188 -15.76 2.71 1.13
CA LYS A 188 -14.54 3.18 0.46
C LYS A 188 -14.42 4.69 0.59
N ALA A 189 -13.22 5.19 0.85
CA ALA A 189 -12.96 6.63 0.75
C ALA A 189 -13.15 7.11 -0.70
N THR A 190 -13.59 8.36 -0.89
CA THR A 190 -13.63 9.01 -2.21
C THR A 190 -12.37 9.85 -2.46
N LEU A 191 -12.14 10.29 -3.70
CA LEU A 191 -11.06 11.24 -3.98
C LEU A 191 -11.29 12.57 -3.25
N GLU A 192 -12.54 13.01 -3.18
CA GLU A 192 -12.96 14.22 -2.49
C GLU A 192 -12.69 14.11 -0.99
N ASP A 193 -13.06 12.99 -0.37
CA ASP A 193 -12.75 12.69 1.03
C ASP A 193 -11.25 12.83 1.33
N LEU A 194 -10.43 12.28 0.45
CA LEU A 194 -8.98 12.21 0.61
C LEU A 194 -8.30 13.56 0.36
N ILE A 195 -8.64 14.21 -0.76
CA ILE A 195 -7.98 15.42 -1.22
C ILE A 195 -8.63 16.65 -0.59
N LEU A 196 -9.94 16.84 -0.78
CA LEU A 196 -10.67 18.03 -0.31
C LEU A 196 -11.00 17.96 1.18
N GLY A 197 -11.38 16.78 1.65
CA GLY A 197 -11.68 16.50 3.07
C GLY A 197 -10.44 16.31 3.94
N GLU A 198 -9.23 16.49 3.38
CA GLU A 198 -7.94 16.42 4.07
C GLU A 198 -7.72 15.14 4.88
N LYS A 199 -8.35 14.03 4.46
CA LYS A 199 -8.11 12.73 5.10
C LYS A 199 -6.75 12.13 4.73
N LEU A 200 -6.08 12.65 3.70
CA LEU A 200 -4.69 12.31 3.40
C LEU A 200 -3.74 12.95 4.43
N GLU A 201 -2.96 12.11 5.10
CA GLU A 201 -1.86 12.57 5.96
C GLU A 201 -0.67 13.02 5.11
N ALA A 202 0.21 13.83 5.72
CA ALA A 202 1.47 14.18 5.09
C ALA A 202 2.22 12.92 4.68
N TYR A 203 2.69 12.89 3.43
CA TYR A 203 3.59 11.84 3.00
C TYR A 203 4.89 11.94 3.79
N ARG A 204 5.59 10.82 3.99
CA ARG A 204 6.89 10.81 4.65
C ARG A 204 7.86 11.75 3.93
N GLU A 205 8.85 12.24 4.65
CA GLU A 205 9.96 12.95 4.03
C GLU A 205 10.66 12.03 3.02
N MET A 206 10.87 12.54 1.81
CA MET A 206 11.56 11.82 0.76
C MET A 206 13.07 12.08 0.87
N PRO A 207 13.93 11.09 0.56
CA PRO A 207 15.37 11.32 0.47
C PRO A 207 15.69 12.46 -0.49
N ASP A 208 16.70 13.29 -0.17
CA ASP A 208 17.09 14.45 -0.97
C ASP A 208 17.27 14.13 -2.45
N GLN A 209 17.91 13.00 -2.74
CA GLN A 209 18.14 12.51 -4.10
C GLN A 209 16.83 12.35 -4.89
N VAL A 210 15.76 11.88 -4.25
CA VAL A 210 14.43 11.73 -4.86
C VAL A 210 13.82 13.10 -5.14
N VAL A 211 13.89 14.01 -4.16
CA VAL A 211 13.36 15.38 -4.30
C VAL A 211 14.06 16.12 -5.44
N GLU A 212 15.38 16.03 -5.52
CA GLU A 212 16.18 16.63 -6.58
C GLU A 212 15.86 16.05 -7.96
N TYR A 213 15.76 14.72 -8.05
CA TYR A 213 15.40 14.05 -9.30
C TYR A 213 14.00 14.44 -9.78
N SER A 214 13.00 14.45 -8.89
CA SER A 214 11.64 14.90 -9.21
C SER A 214 11.65 16.33 -9.71
N ARG A 215 12.38 17.22 -9.05
CA ARG A 215 12.52 18.62 -9.46
C ARG A 215 13.07 18.74 -10.89
N HIS A 216 14.15 18.02 -11.21
CA HIS A 216 14.72 18.00 -12.56
C HIS A 216 13.72 17.50 -13.61
N CYS A 217 12.94 16.46 -13.28
CA CYS A 217 11.96 15.87 -14.19
C CYS A 217 10.77 16.79 -14.52
N PHE A 218 10.36 17.64 -13.58
CA PHE A 218 9.12 18.42 -13.70
C PHE A 218 9.32 19.93 -13.87
N GLN A 219 10.51 20.50 -13.66
CA GLN A 219 10.75 21.95 -13.79
C GLN A 219 10.92 22.47 -15.22
N HIS A 220 10.99 21.63 -16.24
CA HIS A 220 11.18 22.08 -17.64
C HIS A 220 9.89 22.58 -18.33
N GLY A 221 8.82 22.84 -17.58
CA GLY A 221 7.47 23.14 -18.08
C GLY A 221 6.96 24.58 -17.88
N ARG A 222 7.83 25.61 -17.85
CA ARG A 222 7.57 27.02 -18.24
C ARG A 222 8.74 27.93 -17.81
N GLN A 223 9.65 28.23 -18.74
CA GLN A 223 10.57 29.37 -18.63
C GLN A 223 9.88 30.63 -19.18
N SER A 224 8.89 31.14 -18.46
CA SER A 224 8.46 32.54 -18.53
C SER A 224 7.50 32.76 -17.38
N ASP A 225 7.77 33.79 -16.59
CA ASP A 225 6.89 34.36 -15.55
C ASP A 225 6.93 33.70 -14.16
N PHE A 226 8.12 33.39 -13.65
CA PHE A 226 8.33 33.24 -12.21
C PHE A 226 8.87 34.56 -11.61
N GLN A 227 7.98 35.35 -11.00
CA GLN A 227 8.38 36.19 -9.86
C GLN A 227 8.18 35.36 -8.58
N PRO A 228 9.17 35.30 -7.68
CA PRO A 228 9.09 34.49 -6.47
C PRO A 228 8.16 35.17 -5.46
N ALA A 229 6.91 34.74 -5.40
CA ALA A 229 6.13 34.89 -4.17
C ALA A 229 6.57 33.78 -3.21
N ALA A 230 6.96 34.17 -2.00
CA ALA A 230 7.45 33.29 -0.96
C ALA A 230 6.49 32.11 -0.73
N ILE A 231 6.89 30.91 -1.17
CA ILE A 231 6.21 29.66 -0.85
C ILE A 231 6.80 29.19 0.47
N THR A 232 6.09 29.45 1.56
CA THR A 232 6.32 28.85 2.86
C THR A 232 6.16 27.33 2.77
N GLU A 233 7.00 26.61 3.52
CA GLU A 233 7.33 25.17 3.47
C GLU A 233 6.18 24.14 3.66
N SER A 234 4.93 24.42 3.30
CA SER A 234 3.79 23.57 3.71
C SER A 234 2.91 23.00 2.59
N SER A 235 3.38 22.87 1.35
CA SER A 235 2.51 22.31 0.29
C SER A 235 3.25 21.74 -0.91
N LEU A 236 3.47 20.42 -0.91
CA LEU A 236 3.69 19.63 -2.12
C LEU A 236 3.01 18.26 -1.97
N PRO A 237 1.87 17.98 -2.62
CA PRO A 237 1.45 16.62 -2.88
C PRO A 237 2.04 16.20 -4.23
N ILE A 238 3.26 15.67 -4.23
CA ILE A 238 3.71 14.82 -5.36
C ILE A 238 3.11 13.45 -5.10
N LEU A 239 1.98 13.16 -5.73
CA LEU A 239 1.36 11.84 -5.72
C LEU A 239 2.15 10.94 -6.68
N THR A 240 3.28 10.43 -6.22
CA THR A 240 3.87 9.23 -6.83
C THR A 240 3.21 8.06 -6.12
N ALA A 241 2.21 7.46 -6.75
CA ALA A 241 1.77 6.12 -6.38
C ALA A 241 3.02 5.22 -6.46
N LEU A 242 3.40 4.63 -5.33
CA LEU A 242 4.38 3.54 -5.26
C LEU A 242 3.62 2.22 -5.29
#